data_AF-A0A916SUK3-F1
#
_entry.id   AF-A0A916SUK3-F1
#
_cell.length_a   1.000
_cell.length_b   1.000
_cell.length_c   1.000
_cell.angle_alpha   90.00
_cell.angle_beta   90.00
_cell.angle_gamma   90.00
#
_symmetry.space_group_name_H-M   'P 1'
#
loop_
_entity.id
_entity.type
_entity.pdbx_description
1 polymer ?
#
loop_
_entity_poly.entity_id
_entity_poly.type
_entity_poly.pdbx_seq_one_letter_code
_entity_poly.pdbx_strand_id
1 'polypeptide(L)'
;MRKFYKVTVGMAAATLLVGGLAACSTSTESSSNDETSPSASEEADPTPLASIPALDGVDTQVTLDAGFVEALTSLNLTPGVTGTATLDAATGTLAFPITGGNVDYYDPELDYRPYVQGEIDHMGSGITLTGGDTVVGLSDFKIDPGTSRLTGTVTANGEEVGTDVFIFNLDGTTLNPLAEDADGNAVLEGTTVLVSSDAAALLNETFGTDAVTDELVVGIAKITAKAAE
;
A
#
# COMPACT_ATOMS: atom_id res chain seq x y z
N MET A 1 -19.19 10.01 37.24
CA MET A 1 -19.75 11.36 37.02
C MET A 1 -19.55 11.70 35.55
N ARG A 2 -20.59 12.16 34.82
CA ARG A 2 -20.48 12.44 33.38
C ARG A 2 -19.99 13.86 33.13
N LYS A 3 -19.06 14.06 32.19
CA LYS A 3 -18.73 15.37 31.62
C LYS A 3 -18.85 15.28 30.10
N PHE A 4 -19.84 15.98 29.55
CA PHE A 4 -20.00 16.18 28.12
C PHE A 4 -19.29 17.49 27.75
N TYR A 5 -18.39 17.47 26.78
CA TYR A 5 -17.90 18.68 26.15
C TYR A 5 -18.69 18.94 24.86
N LYS A 6 -19.31 20.11 24.78
CA LYS A 6 -19.86 20.67 23.54
C LYS A 6 -18.89 21.72 23.03
N VAL A 7 -18.54 21.66 21.75
CA VAL A 7 -17.90 22.77 21.04
C VAL A 7 -18.74 23.07 19.80
N THR A 8 -18.97 24.35 19.57
CA THR A 8 -19.73 24.92 18.45
C THR A 8 -19.06 26.23 18.05
N VAL A 9 -19.39 26.74 16.85
CA VAL A 9 -18.94 28.02 16.26
C VAL A 9 -17.55 27.91 15.57
N GLY A 10 -17.36 28.42 14.34
CA GLY A 10 -18.34 29.11 13.49
C GLY A 10 -17.83 29.44 12.07
N MET A 11 -18.72 30.06 11.29
CA MET A 11 -18.58 30.33 9.85
C MET A 11 -18.17 31.78 9.56
N ALA A 12 -17.14 31.96 8.72
CA ALA A 12 -16.78 33.19 7.98
C ALA A 12 -15.60 32.89 7.05
N ALA A 13 -15.33 33.58 5.94
CA ALA A 13 -16.16 34.38 5.01
C ALA A 13 -15.36 34.54 3.70
N ALA A 14 -16.01 34.75 2.55
CA ALA A 14 -15.34 34.82 1.26
C ALA A 14 -14.67 36.19 1.00
N THR A 15 -13.59 36.21 0.21
CA THR A 15 -13.07 37.41 -0.47
C THR A 15 -12.70 37.10 -1.92
N LEU A 16 -13.46 37.67 -2.87
CA LEU A 16 -13.06 37.78 -4.28
C LEU A 16 -12.02 38.90 -4.44
N LEU A 17 -11.12 38.76 -5.41
CA LEU A 17 -10.54 39.89 -6.14
C LEU A 17 -10.51 39.59 -7.64
N VAL A 18 -10.64 40.64 -8.45
CA VAL A 18 -11.01 40.59 -9.88
C VAL A 18 -10.01 41.38 -10.72
N GLY A 19 -9.49 40.74 -11.79
CA GLY A 19 -9.28 41.35 -13.12
C GLY A 19 -8.13 42.33 -13.35
N GLY A 20 -7.43 42.14 -14.48
CA GLY A 20 -6.49 43.11 -15.08
C GLY A 20 -6.04 42.65 -16.47
N LEU A 21 -5.96 43.56 -17.45
CA LEU A 21 -5.73 43.25 -18.88
C LEU A 21 -4.49 43.99 -19.45
N ALA A 22 -3.70 43.23 -20.23
CA ALA A 22 -2.99 43.60 -21.47
C ALA A 22 -2.04 44.83 -21.62
N ALA A 23 -1.00 44.58 -22.45
CA ALA A 23 -0.28 45.47 -23.39
C ALA A 23 1.10 46.08 -22.99
N CYS A 24 1.97 46.18 -24.01
CA CYS A 24 3.42 46.44 -23.92
C CYS A 24 3.84 47.90 -24.19
N SER A 25 5.00 48.34 -23.67
CA SER A 25 5.80 49.44 -24.27
C SER A 25 7.27 49.45 -23.81
N THR A 26 8.17 50.00 -24.65
CA THR A 26 9.65 49.94 -24.59
C THR A 26 10.24 51.36 -24.54
N SER A 27 11.44 51.69 -24.01
CA SER A 27 12.45 51.03 -23.13
C SER A 27 13.46 52.11 -22.68
N THR A 28 14.12 51.99 -21.50
CA THR A 28 15.33 52.77 -21.13
C THR A 28 16.12 52.07 -20.01
N GLU A 29 17.45 52.20 -20.05
CA GLU A 29 18.41 51.52 -19.17
C GLU A 29 18.45 52.04 -17.72
N SER A 30 18.62 51.12 -16.76
CA SER A 30 19.35 51.34 -15.50
C SER A 30 19.65 50.01 -14.82
N SER A 31 20.86 49.86 -14.25
CA SER A 31 21.33 48.62 -13.65
C SER A 31 20.61 48.27 -12.34
N SER A 32 20.16 47.01 -12.21
CA SER A 32 19.88 46.33 -10.94
C SER A 32 19.87 44.82 -11.18
N ASN A 33 20.15 44.03 -10.14
CA ASN A 33 20.25 42.58 -10.25
C ASN A 33 18.88 41.94 -10.53
N ASP A 34 18.69 41.43 -11.75
CA ASP A 34 17.67 40.43 -12.04
C ASP A 34 18.25 39.04 -11.81
N GLU A 35 18.08 38.54 -10.59
CA GLU A 35 18.19 37.10 -10.28
C GLU A 35 17.23 36.36 -11.22
N THR A 36 17.77 35.69 -12.22
CA THR A 36 16.98 34.88 -13.16
C THR A 36 16.46 33.66 -12.41
N SER A 37 15.31 33.82 -11.75
CA SER A 37 14.59 32.70 -11.16
C SER A 37 14.30 31.72 -12.30
N PRO A 38 14.86 30.50 -12.29
CA PRO A 38 14.49 29.51 -13.29
C PRO A 38 12.99 29.28 -13.12
N SER A 39 12.23 29.49 -14.19
CA SER A 39 10.89 28.92 -14.25
C SER A 39 11.09 27.42 -14.16
N ALA A 40 10.53 26.79 -13.12
CA ALA A 40 10.52 25.35 -13.05
C ALA A 40 9.79 24.85 -14.30
N SER A 41 10.51 24.18 -15.19
CA SER A 41 9.89 23.29 -16.14
C SER A 41 9.15 22.25 -15.31
N GLU A 42 7.83 22.18 -15.45
CA GLU A 42 7.11 20.97 -15.07
C GLU A 42 7.67 19.86 -15.96
N GLU A 43 8.56 19.04 -15.40
CA GLU A 43 8.99 17.79 -16.03
C GLU A 43 7.72 16.97 -16.24
N ALA A 44 7.43 16.61 -17.49
CA ALA A 44 6.24 15.82 -17.78
C ALA A 44 6.40 14.45 -17.14
N ASP A 45 5.37 13.99 -16.40
CA ASP A 45 5.36 12.64 -15.85
C ASP A 45 5.66 11.62 -16.97
N PRO A 46 6.53 10.62 -16.72
CA PRO A 46 6.91 9.67 -17.75
C PRO A 46 5.70 8.86 -18.21
N THR A 47 5.72 8.37 -19.45
CA THR A 47 4.68 7.45 -19.92
C THR A 47 4.90 6.07 -19.31
N PRO A 48 3.88 5.41 -18.73
CA PRO A 48 3.98 4.02 -18.31
C PRO A 48 4.39 3.10 -19.47
N LEU A 49 5.17 2.07 -19.17
CA LEU A 49 5.44 0.96 -20.11
C LEU A 49 4.22 0.03 -20.22
N ALA A 50 3.44 -0.11 -19.14
CA ALA A 50 2.17 -0.81 -19.12
C ALA A 50 1.19 -0.13 -18.15
N SER A 51 -0.10 -0.16 -18.48
CA SER A 51 -1.18 0.38 -17.67
C SER A 51 -2.38 -0.55 -17.71
N ILE A 52 -2.94 -0.87 -16.54
CA ILE A 52 -4.23 -1.54 -16.39
C ILE A 52 -5.16 -0.58 -15.63
N PRO A 53 -6.07 0.13 -16.34
CA PRO A 53 -6.91 1.17 -15.72
C PRO A 53 -8.05 0.62 -14.85
N ALA A 54 -8.35 -0.68 -14.97
CA ALA A 54 -9.29 -1.39 -14.13
C ALA A 54 -8.88 -2.87 -14.05
N LEU A 55 -8.67 -3.37 -12.84
CA LEU A 55 -8.35 -4.76 -12.54
C LEU A 55 -9.64 -5.58 -12.36
N ASP A 56 -9.75 -6.69 -13.09
CA ASP A 56 -10.78 -7.74 -12.90
C ASP A 56 -10.15 -9.03 -12.32
N GLY A 57 -8.82 -9.01 -12.15
CA GLY A 57 -8.10 -9.83 -11.18
C GLY A 57 -7.64 -11.21 -11.63
N VAL A 58 -6.57 -11.68 -10.97
CA VAL A 58 -6.28 -13.11 -10.78
C VAL A 58 -6.03 -13.32 -9.29
N ASP A 59 -4.81 -13.09 -8.81
CA ASP A 59 -4.48 -13.07 -7.39
C ASP A 59 -3.17 -12.30 -7.08
N THR A 60 -2.97 -11.99 -5.80
CA THR A 60 -1.66 -11.75 -5.23
C THR A 60 -1.32 -12.94 -4.32
N GLN A 61 -0.21 -13.60 -4.61
CA GLN A 61 0.36 -14.68 -3.82
C GLN A 61 1.49 -14.15 -2.93
N VAL A 62 1.61 -14.69 -1.71
CA VAL A 62 2.72 -14.43 -0.79
C VAL A 62 3.27 -15.77 -0.31
N THR A 63 4.49 -16.10 -0.74
CA THR A 63 5.23 -17.25 -0.24
C THR A 63 5.86 -16.87 1.09
N LEU A 64 5.41 -17.50 2.19
CA LEU A 64 5.84 -17.16 3.54
C LEU A 64 7.33 -17.45 3.76
N ASP A 65 8.01 -16.53 4.45
CA ASP A 65 9.40 -16.72 4.84
C ASP A 65 9.52 -17.76 5.97
N ALA A 66 10.62 -18.54 5.94
CA ALA A 66 10.87 -19.56 6.95
C ALA A 66 11.06 -18.97 8.35
N GLY A 67 11.75 -17.83 8.46
CA GLY A 67 11.94 -17.09 9.71
C GLY A 67 10.63 -16.54 10.26
N PHE A 68 9.70 -16.11 9.39
CA PHE A 68 8.35 -15.73 9.81
C PHE A 68 7.58 -16.91 10.44
N VAL A 69 7.60 -18.06 9.79
CA VAL A 69 6.92 -19.28 10.28
C VAL A 69 7.56 -19.79 11.59
N GLU A 70 8.88 -19.71 11.71
CA GLU A 70 9.60 -20.00 12.97
C GLU A 70 9.23 -19.01 14.08
N ALA A 71 9.14 -17.71 13.79
CA ALA A 71 8.73 -16.68 14.74
C ALA A 71 7.30 -16.93 15.25
N LEU A 72 6.32 -17.15 14.37
CA LEU A 72 4.95 -17.51 14.76
C LEU A 72 4.92 -18.77 15.64
N THR A 73 5.68 -19.80 15.27
CA THR A 73 5.79 -21.06 16.03
C THR A 73 6.36 -20.80 17.43
N SER A 74 7.40 -19.98 17.55
CA SER A 74 8.03 -19.63 18.83
C SER A 74 7.10 -18.85 19.77
N LEU A 75 6.17 -18.08 19.19
CA LEU A 75 5.15 -17.29 19.89
C LEU A 75 3.87 -18.09 20.19
N ASN A 76 3.81 -19.37 19.81
CA ASN A 76 2.59 -20.19 19.82
C ASN A 76 1.40 -19.56 19.06
N LEU A 77 1.69 -18.72 18.04
CA LEU A 77 0.69 -18.15 17.15
C LEU A 77 0.36 -19.12 16.03
N THR A 78 -0.92 -19.45 15.89
CA THR A 78 -1.43 -20.28 14.81
C THR A 78 -2.00 -19.37 13.70
N PRO A 79 -1.39 -19.33 12.51
CA PRO A 79 -1.95 -18.61 11.38
C PRO A 79 -3.17 -19.35 10.80
N GLY A 80 -4.10 -18.59 10.22
CA GLY A 80 -5.26 -19.07 9.49
C GLY A 80 -5.67 -18.09 8.39
N VAL A 81 -6.60 -18.50 7.53
CA VAL A 81 -7.16 -17.68 6.45
C VAL A 81 -8.66 -17.46 6.65
N THR A 82 -9.17 -16.33 6.15
CA THR A 82 -10.59 -15.97 6.22
C THR A 82 -11.10 -15.45 4.89
N GLY A 83 -12.42 -15.58 4.69
CA GLY A 83 -13.10 -15.12 3.48
C GLY A 83 -12.61 -15.84 2.23
N THR A 84 -12.17 -15.09 1.23
CA THR A 84 -11.67 -15.63 -0.06
C THR A 84 -10.17 -15.90 -0.13
N ALA A 85 -9.42 -15.62 0.94
CA ALA A 85 -8.00 -15.98 1.01
C ALA A 85 -7.82 -17.51 1.09
N THR A 86 -6.74 -18.02 0.48
CA THR A 86 -6.36 -19.44 0.58
C THR A 86 -4.92 -19.60 1.04
N LEU A 87 -4.58 -20.78 1.58
CA LEU A 87 -3.23 -21.16 1.98
C LEU A 87 -2.93 -22.55 1.40
N ASP A 88 -1.93 -22.63 0.53
CA ASP A 88 -1.32 -23.91 0.18
C ASP A 88 -0.28 -24.29 1.24
N ALA A 89 -0.67 -25.18 2.14
CA ALA A 89 0.19 -25.69 3.20
C ALA A 89 1.36 -26.57 2.70
N ALA A 90 1.37 -27.00 1.43
CA ALA A 90 2.50 -27.75 0.87
C ALA A 90 3.64 -26.83 0.39
N THR A 91 3.32 -25.61 -0.04
CA THR A 91 4.30 -24.61 -0.50
C THR A 91 4.53 -23.48 0.50
N GLY A 92 3.63 -23.27 1.45
CA GLY A 92 3.66 -22.10 2.34
C GLY A 92 3.14 -20.82 1.68
N THR A 93 2.36 -20.95 0.61
CA THR A 93 1.89 -19.80 -0.20
C THR A 93 0.47 -19.40 0.20
N LEU A 94 0.30 -18.16 0.64
CA LEU A 94 -1.00 -17.50 0.74
C LEU A 94 -1.42 -16.98 -0.63
N ALA A 95 -2.70 -17.03 -0.98
CA ALA A 95 -3.23 -16.39 -2.19
C ALA A 95 -4.48 -15.55 -1.87
N PHE A 96 -4.48 -14.31 -2.35
CA PHE A 96 -5.52 -13.30 -2.14
C PHE A 96 -6.08 -12.88 -3.49
N PRO A 97 -7.33 -13.23 -3.85
CA PRO A 97 -7.95 -12.77 -5.09
C PRO A 97 -7.91 -11.24 -5.21
N ILE A 98 -7.61 -10.75 -6.41
CA ILE A 98 -7.72 -9.33 -6.73
C ILE A 98 -9.19 -9.04 -7.04
N THR A 99 -9.72 -7.96 -6.49
CA THR A 99 -11.15 -7.60 -6.53
C THR A 99 -11.43 -6.24 -7.19
N GLY A 100 -10.39 -5.49 -7.51
CA GLY A 100 -10.49 -4.16 -8.10
C GLY A 100 -9.16 -3.40 -8.07
N GLY A 101 -9.23 -2.13 -8.42
CA GLY A 101 -8.09 -1.22 -8.47
C GLY A 101 -7.54 -0.98 -9.88
N ASN A 102 -6.36 -0.37 -9.96
CA ASN A 102 -5.62 -0.05 -11.18
C ASN A 102 -4.11 -0.14 -10.92
N VAL A 103 -3.31 -0.33 -11.97
CA VAL A 103 -1.85 -0.31 -11.86
C VAL A 103 -1.18 0.26 -13.10
N ASP A 104 -0.18 1.11 -12.89
CA ASP A 104 0.76 1.61 -13.87
C ASP A 104 2.17 1.07 -13.55
N TYR A 105 2.86 0.57 -14.56
CA TYR A 105 4.25 0.10 -14.51
C TYR A 105 5.12 1.00 -15.39
N TYR A 106 6.06 1.68 -14.77
CA TYR A 106 7.00 2.61 -15.38
C TYR A 106 8.36 1.94 -15.59
N ASP A 107 9.19 2.55 -16.43
CA ASP A 107 10.53 2.04 -16.74
C ASP A 107 11.48 2.12 -15.52
N PRO A 108 11.99 0.99 -15.00
CA PRO A 108 12.97 0.99 -13.91
C PRO A 108 14.32 1.59 -14.30
N GLU A 109 14.64 1.76 -15.58
CA GLU A 109 15.87 2.43 -16.03
C GLU A 109 15.81 3.96 -15.91
N LEU A 110 14.62 4.54 -15.75
CA LEU A 110 14.43 5.98 -15.48
C LEU A 110 14.51 6.30 -13.99
N ASP A 111 14.75 7.56 -13.62
CA ASP A 111 14.81 8.03 -12.23
C ASP A 111 13.43 8.19 -11.54
N TYR A 112 12.34 7.76 -12.18
CA TYR A 112 10.97 7.87 -11.66
C TYR A 112 10.65 6.74 -10.67
N ARG A 113 10.24 7.10 -9.44
CA ARG A 113 10.04 6.15 -8.33
C ARG A 113 8.86 6.52 -7.42
N PRO A 114 8.10 5.52 -6.90
CA PRO A 114 8.15 4.11 -7.26
C PRO A 114 7.74 3.87 -8.72
N TYR A 115 8.34 2.87 -9.37
CA TYR A 115 8.06 2.54 -10.77
C TYR A 115 6.83 1.62 -10.93
N VAL A 116 6.12 1.33 -9.84
CA VAL A 116 4.80 0.69 -9.84
C VAL A 116 3.89 1.59 -9.03
N GLN A 117 2.75 2.00 -9.58
CA GLN A 117 1.82 2.95 -8.95
C GLN A 117 0.37 2.51 -9.17
N GLY A 118 -0.54 2.89 -8.27
CA GLY A 118 -1.96 2.55 -8.36
C GLY A 118 -2.56 2.17 -7.00
N GLU A 119 -3.62 1.38 -7.03
CA GLU A 119 -4.26 0.76 -5.87
C GLU A 119 -4.70 -0.65 -6.28
N ILE A 120 -4.49 -1.67 -5.44
CA ILE A 120 -4.92 -3.06 -5.71
C ILE A 120 -5.76 -3.55 -4.53
N ASP A 121 -7.02 -3.91 -4.81
CA ASP A 121 -8.01 -4.29 -3.80
C ASP A 121 -8.11 -5.81 -3.62
N HIS A 122 -8.15 -6.28 -2.37
CA HIS A 122 -8.37 -7.69 -1.99
C HIS A 122 -9.55 -7.85 -1.02
N MET A 123 -10.67 -7.16 -1.31
CA MET A 123 -11.85 -7.09 -0.44
C MET A 123 -12.41 -8.47 -0.12
N GLY A 124 -12.85 -8.70 1.12
CA GLY A 124 -13.38 -9.99 1.56
C GLY A 124 -12.35 -11.11 1.71
N SER A 125 -11.05 -10.83 1.53
CA SER A 125 -9.95 -11.75 1.84
C SER A 125 -9.29 -11.37 3.17
N GLY A 126 -8.72 -12.33 3.90
CA GLY A 126 -8.01 -12.03 5.15
C GLY A 126 -7.21 -13.18 5.74
N ILE A 127 -6.43 -12.88 6.78
CA ILE A 127 -5.68 -13.83 7.61
C ILE A 127 -6.02 -13.64 9.09
N THR A 128 -5.75 -14.66 9.90
CA THR A 128 -5.90 -14.60 11.37
C THR A 128 -4.66 -15.12 12.06
N LEU A 129 -4.29 -14.50 13.19
CA LEU A 129 -3.29 -15.02 14.13
C LEU A 129 -4.00 -15.37 15.44
N THR A 130 -4.00 -16.66 15.80
CA THR A 130 -4.61 -17.16 17.05
C THR A 130 -3.53 -17.47 18.08
N GLY A 131 -3.62 -16.85 19.26
CA GLY A 131 -2.73 -17.08 20.40
C GLY A 131 -3.55 -17.25 21.68
N GLY A 132 -3.63 -18.48 22.18
CA GLY A 132 -4.48 -18.81 23.34
C GLY A 132 -5.96 -18.56 23.03
N ASP A 133 -6.62 -17.75 23.86
CA ASP A 133 -8.02 -17.32 23.67
C ASP A 133 -8.14 -16.08 22.76
N THR A 134 -7.03 -15.48 22.33
CA THR A 134 -7.01 -14.26 21.50
C THR A 134 -6.89 -14.60 20.01
N VAL A 135 -7.76 -14.01 19.19
CA VAL A 135 -7.70 -14.08 17.72
C VAL A 135 -7.57 -12.66 17.17
N VAL A 136 -6.46 -12.34 16.50
CA VAL A 136 -6.33 -11.13 15.68
C VAL A 136 -6.70 -11.50 14.24
N GLY A 137 -7.60 -10.75 13.63
CA GLY A 137 -7.96 -10.90 12.21
C GLY A 137 -7.53 -9.66 11.42
N LEU A 138 -6.97 -9.88 10.23
CA LEU A 138 -6.55 -8.86 9.28
C LEU A 138 -7.27 -9.14 7.96
N SER A 139 -8.06 -8.20 7.44
CA SER A 139 -8.87 -8.41 6.23
C SER A 139 -8.97 -7.18 5.34
N ASP A 140 -9.60 -7.35 4.17
CA ASP A 140 -9.98 -6.28 3.26
C ASP A 140 -8.77 -5.43 2.83
N PHE A 141 -7.73 -6.12 2.36
CA PHE A 141 -6.45 -5.48 2.09
C PHE A 141 -6.50 -4.55 0.88
N LYS A 142 -5.81 -3.43 1.00
CA LYS A 142 -5.47 -2.51 -0.08
C LYS A 142 -3.95 -2.42 -0.19
N ILE A 143 -3.44 -2.53 -1.40
CA ILE A 143 -2.01 -2.33 -1.71
C ILE A 143 -1.87 -1.02 -2.48
N ASP A 144 -1.09 -0.09 -1.92
CA ASP A 144 -0.63 1.12 -2.59
C ASP A 144 0.88 0.98 -2.88
N PRO A 145 1.26 0.60 -4.10
CA PRO A 145 2.67 0.51 -4.50
C PRO A 145 3.32 1.88 -4.70
N GLY A 146 2.53 2.96 -4.83
CA GLY A 146 3.02 4.34 -4.93
C GLY A 146 3.52 4.90 -3.59
N THR A 147 3.00 4.41 -2.46
CA THR A 147 3.55 4.68 -1.12
C THR A 147 4.28 3.50 -0.48
N SER A 148 4.33 2.32 -1.14
CA SER A 148 4.93 1.08 -0.63
C SER A 148 4.22 0.52 0.63
N ARG A 149 2.89 0.60 0.66
CA ARG A 149 2.08 0.27 1.85
C ARG A 149 0.97 -0.73 1.55
N LEU A 150 0.71 -1.61 2.52
CA LEU A 150 -0.50 -2.43 2.58
C LEU A 150 -1.32 -2.03 3.81
N THR A 151 -2.58 -1.64 3.59
CA THR A 151 -3.56 -1.31 4.65
C THR A 151 -4.71 -2.31 4.66
N GLY A 152 -5.49 -2.33 5.75
CA GLY A 152 -6.68 -3.18 5.85
C GLY A 152 -7.48 -2.98 7.13
N THR A 153 -8.50 -3.81 7.30
CA THR A 153 -9.32 -3.91 8.51
C THR A 153 -8.62 -4.79 9.54
N VAL A 154 -8.61 -4.36 10.80
CA VAL A 154 -8.07 -5.12 11.94
C VAL A 154 -9.19 -5.43 12.92
N THR A 155 -9.26 -6.70 13.34
CA THR A 155 -10.20 -7.18 14.34
C THR A 155 -9.47 -7.88 15.48
N ALA A 156 -10.02 -7.80 16.69
CA ALA A 156 -9.59 -8.57 17.85
C ALA A 156 -10.81 -9.33 18.41
N ASN A 157 -10.72 -10.66 18.48
CA ASN A 157 -11.79 -11.57 18.90
C ASN A 157 -13.12 -11.37 18.12
N GLY A 158 -13.01 -10.93 16.85
CA GLY A 158 -14.15 -10.64 15.97
C GLY A 158 -14.78 -9.26 16.14
N GLU A 159 -14.27 -8.41 17.02
CA GLU A 159 -14.66 -6.99 17.12
C GLU A 159 -13.68 -6.12 16.31
N GLU A 160 -14.19 -5.13 15.57
CA GLU A 160 -13.38 -4.21 14.78
C GLU A 160 -12.57 -3.27 15.68
N VAL A 161 -11.26 -3.25 15.48
CA VAL A 161 -10.29 -2.38 16.18
C VAL A 161 -9.97 -1.15 15.33
N GLY A 162 -9.97 -1.30 14.00
CA GLY A 162 -9.82 -0.20 13.06
C GLY A 162 -9.94 -0.66 11.61
N THR A 163 -10.16 0.32 10.73
CA THR A 163 -10.21 0.17 9.26
C THR A 163 -9.14 1.03 8.61
N ASP A 164 -8.62 0.62 7.46
CA ASP A 164 -7.50 1.28 6.77
C ASP A 164 -6.25 1.44 7.67
N VAL A 165 -6.05 0.48 8.59
CA VAL A 165 -4.86 0.40 9.44
C VAL A 165 -3.67 0.03 8.57
N PHE A 166 -2.51 0.62 8.83
CA PHE A 166 -1.28 0.25 8.17
C PHE A 166 -0.72 -1.05 8.75
N ILE A 167 -0.53 -2.06 7.91
CA ILE A 167 -0.18 -3.42 8.36
C ILE A 167 1.23 -3.80 7.91
N PHE A 168 1.51 -3.71 6.60
CA PHE A 168 2.80 -4.14 6.04
C PHE A 168 3.47 -3.05 5.20
N ASN A 169 4.79 -2.93 5.37
CA ASN A 169 5.70 -2.28 4.44
C ASN A 169 5.90 -3.18 3.20
N LEU A 170 6.07 -2.59 2.02
CA LEU A 170 6.29 -3.31 0.76
C LEU A 170 7.60 -2.85 0.10
N ASP A 171 8.61 -3.70 0.07
CA ASP A 171 9.90 -3.42 -0.57
C ASP A 171 9.95 -4.01 -1.99
N GLY A 172 9.89 -3.12 -3.00
CA GLY A 172 9.99 -3.46 -4.42
C GLY A 172 11.42 -3.46 -4.98
N THR A 173 12.47 -3.34 -4.16
CA THR A 173 13.87 -3.31 -4.66
C THR A 173 14.34 -4.64 -5.25
N THR A 174 13.68 -5.75 -4.89
CA THR A 174 13.97 -7.12 -5.35
C THR A 174 13.01 -7.62 -6.44
N LEU A 175 12.20 -6.75 -7.03
CA LEU A 175 11.28 -7.09 -8.11
C LEU A 175 12.01 -7.59 -9.37
N ASN A 176 11.49 -8.67 -9.94
CA ASN A 176 11.80 -9.12 -11.28
C ASN A 176 11.19 -8.16 -12.34
N PRO A 177 11.73 -8.12 -13.57
CA PRO A 177 11.09 -7.42 -14.68
C PRO A 177 9.65 -7.90 -14.90
N LEU A 178 8.77 -6.99 -15.33
CA LEU A 178 7.40 -7.30 -15.70
C LEU A 178 7.36 -8.44 -16.74
N ALA A 179 6.58 -9.47 -16.45
CA ALA A 179 6.42 -10.66 -17.27
C ALA A 179 4.94 -10.87 -17.65
N GLU A 180 4.70 -11.88 -18.49
CA GLU A 180 3.37 -12.32 -18.91
C GLU A 180 3.25 -13.83 -18.64
N ASP A 181 2.10 -14.29 -18.16
CA ASP A 181 1.83 -15.73 -17.99
C ASP A 181 1.34 -16.41 -19.29
N ALA A 182 0.93 -17.67 -19.20
CA ALA A 182 0.47 -18.44 -20.36
C ALA A 182 -0.91 -18.00 -20.90
N ASP A 183 -1.69 -17.26 -20.10
CA ASP A 183 -3.04 -16.80 -20.42
C ASP A 183 -3.06 -15.31 -20.83
N GLY A 184 -1.91 -14.62 -20.80
CA GLY A 184 -1.74 -13.21 -21.16
C GLY A 184 -1.86 -12.23 -19.98
N ASN A 185 -1.85 -12.72 -18.74
CA ASN A 185 -1.93 -11.85 -17.56
C ASN A 185 -0.56 -11.27 -17.23
N ALA A 186 -0.54 -10.02 -16.75
CA ALA A 186 0.68 -9.37 -16.27
C ALA A 186 1.15 -10.01 -14.97
N VAL A 187 2.43 -10.38 -14.90
CA VAL A 187 3.05 -10.99 -13.71
C VAL A 187 4.18 -10.12 -13.20
N LEU A 188 4.14 -9.82 -11.90
CA LEU A 188 5.19 -9.07 -11.21
C LEU A 188 5.52 -9.78 -9.89
N GLU A 189 6.77 -10.23 -9.72
CA GLU A 189 7.21 -11.06 -8.60
C GLU A 189 8.48 -10.49 -7.97
N GLY A 190 8.60 -10.60 -6.65
CA GLY A 190 9.82 -10.25 -5.91
C GLY A 190 9.67 -9.10 -4.92
N THR A 191 8.46 -8.60 -4.66
CA THR A 191 8.24 -7.62 -3.58
C THR A 191 8.39 -8.32 -2.23
N THR A 192 9.26 -7.82 -1.37
CA THR A 192 9.40 -8.34 0.00
C THR A 192 8.32 -7.69 0.87
N VAL A 193 7.49 -8.52 1.52
CA VAL A 193 6.45 -8.09 2.46
C VAL A 193 7.04 -8.07 3.87
N LEU A 194 6.89 -6.95 4.56
CA LEU A 194 7.58 -6.65 5.82
C LEU A 194 6.56 -6.17 6.86
N VAL A 195 6.63 -6.65 8.10
CA VAL A 195 5.80 -6.11 9.21
C VAL A 195 6.12 -4.63 9.41
N SER A 196 5.08 -3.79 9.51
CA SER A 196 5.25 -2.37 9.85
C SER A 196 5.44 -2.17 11.35
N SER A 197 6.16 -1.13 11.76
CA SER A 197 6.36 -0.76 13.17
C SER A 197 5.05 -0.64 13.97
N ASP A 198 4.00 -0.06 13.40
CA ASP A 198 2.68 0.05 14.03
C ASP A 198 2.05 -1.33 14.26
N ALA A 199 2.10 -2.23 13.27
CA ALA A 199 1.59 -3.59 13.38
C ALA A 199 2.42 -4.44 14.37
N ALA A 200 3.75 -4.31 14.34
CA ALA A 200 4.65 -4.97 15.28
C ALA A 200 4.33 -4.55 16.73
N ALA A 201 4.18 -3.25 16.99
CA ALA A 201 3.80 -2.73 18.30
C ALA A 201 2.44 -3.27 18.77
N LEU A 202 1.42 -3.25 17.90
CA LEU A 202 0.08 -3.74 18.23
C LEU A 202 0.06 -5.25 18.51
N LEU A 203 0.77 -6.07 17.72
CA LEU A 203 0.87 -7.52 17.91
C LEU A 203 1.62 -7.85 19.21
N ASN A 204 2.72 -7.15 19.49
CA ASN A 204 3.48 -7.27 20.73
C ASN A 204 2.64 -6.93 21.97
N GLU A 205 1.87 -5.83 21.93
CA GLU A 205 0.94 -5.48 23.01
C GLU A 205 -0.17 -6.54 23.17
N THR A 206 -0.77 -6.98 22.05
CA THR A 206 -1.91 -7.92 22.04
C THR A 206 -1.55 -9.30 22.58
N PHE A 207 -0.35 -9.81 22.25
CA PHE A 207 0.11 -11.13 22.66
C PHE A 207 1.10 -11.12 23.84
N GLY A 208 1.44 -9.94 24.37
CA GLY A 208 2.33 -9.79 25.52
C GLY A 208 3.77 -10.22 25.25
N THR A 209 4.30 -9.89 24.07
CA THR A 209 5.62 -10.31 23.58
C THR A 209 6.42 -9.12 23.02
N ASP A 210 7.70 -9.33 22.72
CA ASP A 210 8.59 -8.37 22.04
C ASP A 210 9.25 -8.95 20.77
N ALA A 211 8.90 -10.19 20.39
CA ALA A 211 9.56 -10.89 19.29
C ALA A 211 9.04 -10.54 17.87
N VAL A 212 7.90 -9.84 17.76
CA VAL A 212 7.47 -9.30 16.45
C VAL A 212 8.21 -7.97 16.25
N THR A 213 9.25 -7.96 15.43
CA THR A 213 10.01 -6.74 15.15
C THR A 213 9.40 -5.95 13.99
N ASP A 214 9.67 -4.65 13.95
CA ASP A 214 9.61 -3.88 12.70
C ASP A 214 10.51 -4.55 11.65
N GLU A 215 10.16 -4.40 10.37
CA GLU A 215 10.85 -5.00 9.23
C GLU A 215 11.01 -6.54 9.29
N LEU A 216 10.23 -7.24 10.14
CA LEU A 216 10.17 -8.70 10.10
C LEU A 216 9.64 -9.14 8.73
N VAL A 217 10.47 -9.86 7.96
CA VAL A 217 10.08 -10.40 6.66
C VAL A 217 8.94 -11.40 6.86
N VAL A 218 7.82 -11.16 6.18
CA VAL A 218 6.65 -12.03 6.15
C VAL A 218 6.77 -13.06 5.03
N GLY A 219 7.28 -12.62 3.88
CA GLY A 219 7.41 -13.44 2.68
C GLY A 219 7.69 -12.63 1.42
N ILE A 220 7.73 -13.31 0.28
CA ILE A 220 7.90 -12.71 -1.05
C ILE A 220 6.56 -12.75 -1.79
N ALA A 221 6.13 -11.60 -2.31
CA ALA A 221 4.90 -11.45 -3.05
C ALA A 221 5.10 -11.60 -4.57
N LYS A 222 4.08 -12.19 -5.20
CA LYS A 222 3.88 -12.29 -6.64
C LYS A 222 2.45 -11.83 -6.95
N ILE A 223 2.32 -10.85 -7.82
CA ILE A 223 1.03 -10.36 -8.33
C ILE A 223 0.83 -10.98 -9.72
N THR A 224 -0.38 -11.48 -9.98
CA THR A 224 -0.84 -11.84 -11.33
C THR A 224 -2.13 -11.05 -11.61
N ALA A 225 -2.10 -10.22 -12.64
CA ALA A 225 -3.07 -9.17 -12.88
C ALA A 225 -3.71 -9.26 -14.27
N LYS A 226 -5.05 -9.27 -14.30
CA LYS A 226 -5.88 -9.24 -15.50
C LYS A 226 -6.62 -7.90 -15.59
N ALA A 227 -6.64 -7.30 -16.78
CA ALA A 227 -7.49 -6.15 -17.08
C ALA A 227 -8.97 -6.55 -17.15
N ALA A 228 -9.86 -5.62 -16.76
CA ALA A 228 -11.30 -5.76 -16.97
C ALA A 228 -11.69 -5.72 -18.45
N GLU A 229 -12.74 -6.47 -18.81
CA GLU A 229 -13.34 -6.54 -20.16
C GLU A 229 -14.48 -5.53 -20.36
#